data_AF-A0A2V8CKP0-F1
#
_entry.id   AF-A0A2V8CKP0-F1
#
_cell.length_a   1.000
_cell.length_b   1.000
_cell.length_c   1.000
_cell.angle_alpha   90.00
_cell.angle_beta   90.00
_cell.angle_gamma   90.00
#
_symmetry.space_group_name_H-M   'P 1'
#
loop_
_entity.id
_entity.type
_entity.pdbx_description
1 polymer ?
#
loop_
_entity_poly.entity_id
_entity_poly.type
_entity_poly.pdbx_seq_one_letter_code
_entity_poly.pdbx_strand_id
1 'polypeptide(L)' 'MSVEARVPEATRQALTARGHKLRVSGPWTQGSNAGVIVDPATGVLSAGADPRVDAYAWAW' A
#
# COMPACT_ATOMS: atom_id res chain seq x y z
N MET A 1 0.16 -7.46 -15.05
CA MET A 1 0.07 -6.62 -13.83
C MET A 1 0.39 -7.51 -12.63
N SER A 2 1.08 -6.99 -11.62
CA SER A 2 1.42 -7.76 -10.40
C SER A 2 0.49 -7.42 -9.24
N VAL A 3 0.30 -8.37 -8.31
CA VAL A 3 -0.47 -8.20 -7.08
C VAL A 3 0.29 -8.83 -5.91
N GLU A 4 0.32 -8.19 -4.74
CA GLU A 4 1.04 -8.74 -3.58
C GLU A 4 0.34 -10.01 -3.07
N ALA A 5 1.15 -10.95 -2.54
CA ALA A 5 0.64 -12.22 -2.00
C ALA A 5 -0.40 -12.08 -0.88
N ARG A 6 -0.44 -10.92 -0.21
CA ARG A 6 -1.35 -10.63 0.92
C ARG A 6 -2.74 -10.18 0.48
N VAL A 7 -2.93 -9.83 -0.79
CA VAL A 7 -4.27 -9.63 -1.33
C VAL A 7 -5.00 -10.99 -1.29
N PRO A 8 -6.22 -11.07 -0.73
CA PRO A 8 -6.93 -12.34 -0.56
C PRO A 8 -7.02 -13.14 -1.85
N GLU A 9 -6.81 -14.45 -1.74
CA GLU A 9 -6.85 -15.36 -2.89
C GLU A 9 -8.19 -15.30 -3.63
N ALA A 10 -9.31 -15.24 -2.91
CA ALA A 10 -10.64 -15.09 -3.50
C ALA A 10 -10.74 -13.85 -4.41
N THR A 11 -10.14 -12.72 -4.01
CA THR A 11 -10.08 -11.51 -4.83
C THR A 11 -9.22 -11.72 -6.07
N ARG A 12 -8.06 -12.38 -5.93
CA ARG A 12 -7.19 -12.69 -7.08
C ARG A 12 -7.88 -13.59 -8.10
N GLN A 13 -8.58 -14.63 -7.64
CA GLN A 13 -9.35 -15.53 -8.49
C GLN A 13 -10.49 -14.80 -9.20
N ALA A 14 -11.23 -13.95 -8.48
CA ALA A 14 -12.31 -13.16 -9.05
C ALA A 14 -11.81 -12.18 -10.13
N LEU A 15 -10.58 -11.68 -10.03
CA LEU A 15 -9.95 -10.87 -11.07
C LEU A 15 -9.49 -11.74 -12.25
N THR A 16 -8.85 -12.87 -12.02
CA THR A 16 -8.46 -13.80 -13.09
C THR A 16 -9.68 -14.29 -13.88
N ALA A 17 -10.80 -14.59 -13.22
CA ALA A 17 -12.06 -14.98 -13.86
C ALA A 17 -12.65 -13.88 -14.77
N ARG A 18 -12.34 -12.61 -14.49
CA ARG A 18 -12.70 -11.47 -15.34
C ARG A 18 -11.69 -11.21 -16.48
N GLY A 19 -10.72 -12.08 -16.66
CA GLY A 19 -9.72 -12.00 -17.73
C GLY A 19 -8.43 -11.26 -17.36
N HIS A 20 -8.26 -10.85 -16.10
CA HIS A 20 -7.01 -10.21 -15.67
C HIS A 20 -5.85 -11.22 -15.62
N LYS A 21 -4.73 -10.88 -16.27
CA LYS A 21 -3.48 -11.66 -16.21
C LYS A 21 -2.65 -11.20 -15.01
N LEU A 22 -2.87 -11.85 -13.86
CA LEU A 22 -2.20 -11.53 -12.61
C LEU A 22 -0.87 -12.29 -12.45
N ARG A 23 0.17 -11.57 -11.99
CA ARG A 23 1.39 -12.15 -11.43
C ARG A 23 1.38 -11.92 -9.93
N VAL A 24 1.38 -12.97 -9.12
CA VAL A 24 1.47 -12.82 -7.67
C VAL A 24 2.94 -12.57 -7.29
N SER A 25 3.22 -11.44 -6.66
CA SER A 25 4.53 -11.11 -6.11
C SER A 25 4.59 -11.46 -4.62
N GLY A 26 5.78 -11.43 -4.02
CA GLY A 26 5.93 -11.63 -2.58
C GLY A 26 5.09 -10.65 -1.74
N PRO A 27 4.92 -10.91 -0.44
CA PRO A 27 4.32 -9.95 0.46
C PRO A 27 5.21 -8.70 0.55
N TRP A 28 4.60 -7.50 0.63
CA TRP A 28 5.32 -6.23 0.90
C TRP A 28 6.31 -5.80 -0.19
N THR A 29 6.03 -6.08 -1.46
CA THR A 29 6.93 -5.78 -2.58
C THR A 29 6.48 -4.61 -3.46
N GLN A 30 5.31 -4.02 -3.21
CA GLN A 30 4.73 -2.98 -4.07
C GLN A 30 4.48 -1.70 -3.27
N GLY A 31 5.25 -0.66 -3.58
CA GLY A 31 5.15 0.65 -2.95
C GLY A 31 6.49 1.16 -2.43
N SER A 32 6.56 2.48 -2.30
CA SER A 32 7.62 3.22 -1.58
C SER A 32 7.02 4.58 -1.22
N ASN A 33 5.91 4.55 -0.50
CA ASN A 33 5.02 5.70 -0.34
C ASN A 33 5.29 6.48 0.95
N ALA A 34 4.89 7.74 0.97
CA ALA A 34 4.87 8.57 2.16
C ALA A 34 3.67 9.53 2.09
N GLY A 35 3.21 10.02 3.22
CA GLY A 35 2.10 10.97 3.28
C GLY A 35 2.09 11.79 4.55
N VAL A 36 1.61 13.03 4.43
CA VAL A 36 1.31 13.93 5.54
C VAL A 36 -0.10 14.46 5.36
N ILE A 37 -0.89 14.43 6.42
CA ILE A 37 -2.25 14.99 6.47
C ILE A 37 -2.26 16.09 7.53
N VAL A 38 -2.94 17.20 7.21
CA VAL A 38 -3.20 18.30 8.14
C VAL A 38 -4.68 18.29 8.47
N ASP A 39 -5.01 18.26 9.76
CA ASP A 39 -6.37 18.54 10.21
C ASP A 39 -6.61 20.06 10.12
N PRO A 40 -7.50 20.54 9.22
CA PRO A 40 -7.72 21.97 9.04
C PRO A 40 -8.41 22.65 10.22
N ALA A 41 -9.08 21.90 11.11
CA ALA A 41 -9.76 22.47 12.27
C ALA A 41 -8.79 22.73 13.43
N THR A 42 -7.79 21.86 13.62
CA THR A 42 -6.87 21.89 14.76
C THR A 42 -5.44 22.27 14.39
N GLY A 43 -5.07 22.18 13.11
CA GLY A 43 -3.71 22.34 12.62
C GLY A 43 -2.81 21.14 12.90
N VAL A 44 -3.31 20.03 13.48
CA VAL A 44 -2.51 18.84 13.78
C VAL A 44 -1.99 18.20 12.50
N LEU A 45 -0.69 17.85 12.50
CA LEU A 45 -0.05 17.11 11.42
C LEU A 45 0.05 15.63 11.79
N SER A 46 -0.37 14.76 10.87
CA SER A 46 -0.18 13.31 10.96
C SER A 46 0.65 12.84 9.78
N ALA A 47 1.74 12.12 10.03
CA ALA A 47 2.64 11.62 9.00
C ALA A 47 2.71 10.09 9.01
N GLY A 48 2.91 9.50 7.83
CA GLY A 48 3.08 8.06 7.65
C GLY A 48 4.12 7.74 6.59
N ALA A 49 4.88 6.68 6.81
CA ALA A 49 5.86 6.15 5.87
C ALA A 49 5.53 4.68 5.56
N ASP A 50 5.82 4.24 4.34
CA ASP A 50 5.55 2.88 3.90
C ASP A 50 6.47 1.89 4.62
N PRO A 51 5.92 0.90 5.36
CA PRO A 51 6.73 -0.07 6.10
C PRO A 51 7.44 -1.10 5.20
N ARG A 52 7.23 -1.05 3.88
CA ARG A 52 7.85 -1.98 2.91
C ARG A 52 9.31 -1.67 2.63
N VAL A 53 9.75 -0.46 2.92
CA VAL A 53 11.09 0.05 2.61
C VAL A 53 11.65 0.76 3.84
N ASP A 54 12.95 1.02 3.82
CA ASP A 54 13.59 1.87 4.83
C ASP A 54 13.10 3.32 4.65
N ALA A 55 11.98 3.64 5.31
CA ALA A 55 11.35 4.94 5.27
C ALA A 55 10.87 5.36 6.67
N TYR A 56 10.87 6.67 6.91
CA TYR A 56 10.59 7.25 8.22
C TYR A 56 9.61 8.42 8.08
N ALA A 57 8.60 8.43 8.95
CA ALA A 57 7.81 9.61 9.24
C ALA A 57 8.40 10.24 10.51
N TRP A 58 8.70 11.53 10.46
CA TRP A 58 9.42 12.23 11.52
C TRP A 58 8.77 13.57 11.85
N ALA A 59 8.90 14.02 13.10
CA ALA A 59 8.33 15.26 13.61
C ALA A 59 9.28 15.89 14.64
N TRP A 60 9.14 17.20 14.85
CA TRP A 60 9.85 17.96 15.87
C TRP A 60 8.87 18.83 16.66
#